data_AF-A0A2D6JXY0-F1
#
_entry.id   AF-A0A2D6JXY0-F1
#
_cell.length_a   1.000
_cell.length_b   1.000
_cell.length_c   1.000
_cell.angle_alpha   90.00
_cell.angle_beta   90.00
_cell.angle_gamma   90.00
#
_symmetry.space_group_name_H-M   'P 1'
#
loop_
_entity.id
_entity.type
_entity.pdbx_description
1 polymer ?
#
loop_
_entity_poly.entity_id
_entity_poly.type
_entity_poly.pdbx_seq_one_letter_code
_entity_poly.pdbx_strand_id
1 'polypeptide(L)'
;MATAATQKKWRDKHRLVKSQLNVMAKKQTHEDLDGFSGAFQLRGKGEAVTFAAFVVRALIQRADFDAKAAKMLDDFTDAYHRDRDIHAS
;
A
#
# COMPACT_ATOMS: atom_id res chain seq x y z
N MET A 1 -10.19 -22.45 16.76
CA MET A 1 -8.99 -22.15 15.95
C MET A 1 -9.09 -22.88 14.61
N ALA A 2 -8.70 -22.25 13.50
CA ALA A 2 -8.75 -22.90 12.18
C ALA A 2 -7.76 -24.07 12.10
N THR A 3 -8.19 -25.20 11.53
CA THR A 3 -7.34 -26.39 11.37
C THR A 3 -6.17 -26.13 10.43
N ALA A 4 -5.07 -26.87 10.58
CA ALA A 4 -3.87 -26.71 9.74
C ALA A 4 -4.17 -26.85 8.24
N ALA A 5 -5.11 -27.72 7.86
CA ALA A 5 -5.58 -27.87 6.48
C ALA A 5 -6.32 -26.61 5.97
N THR A 6 -7.16 -26.00 6.80
CA THR A 6 -7.87 -24.75 6.49
C THR A 6 -6.89 -23.58 6.35
N GLN A 7 -5.90 -23.50 7.24
CA GLN A 7 -4.83 -22.50 7.15
C GLN A 7 -3.98 -22.69 5.89
N LYS A 8 -3.63 -23.93 5.54
CA LYS A 8 -2.88 -24.23 4.30
C LYS A 8 -3.67 -23.84 3.07
N LYS A 9 -4.96 -24.22 3.00
CA LYS A 9 -5.85 -23.84 1.88
C LYS A 9 -5.98 -22.33 1.73
N TRP A 10 -6.08 -21.59 2.84
CA TRP A 10 -6.11 -20.14 2.82
C TRP A 10 -4.77 -19.55 2.34
N ARG A 11 -3.63 -20.04 2.86
CA ARG A 11 -2.30 -19.60 2.42
C ARG A 11 -2.06 -19.87 0.94
N ASP A 12 -2.47 -21.04 0.45
CA ASP A 12 -2.33 -21.43 -0.96
C ASP A 12 -3.22 -20.53 -1.85
N LYS A 13 -4.49 -20.29 -1.44
CA LYS A 13 -5.42 -19.38 -2.13
C LYS A 13 -4.90 -17.94 -2.20
N HIS A 14 -4.27 -17.46 -1.14
CA HIS A 14 -3.79 -16.08 -1.04
C HIS A 14 -2.29 -15.95 -1.31
N ARG A 15 -1.62 -16.99 -1.82
CA ARG A 15 -0.16 -17.02 -2.03
C ARG A 15 0.30 -15.90 -2.97
N LEU A 16 -0.44 -15.63 -4.03
CA LEU A 16 -0.12 -14.59 -5.02
C LEU A 16 -0.32 -13.17 -4.45
N VAL A 17 -1.39 -12.96 -3.68
CA VAL A 17 -1.62 -11.71 -2.96
C VAL A 17 -0.52 -11.49 -1.93
N LYS A 18 -0.11 -12.55 -1.22
CA LYS A 18 1.03 -12.48 -0.29
C LYS A 18 2.36 -12.25 -0.99
N SER A 19 2.62 -12.82 -2.16
CA SER A 19 3.86 -12.54 -2.89
C SER A 19 3.89 -11.10 -3.40
N GLN A 20 2.77 -10.58 -3.88
CA GLN A 20 2.63 -9.17 -4.29
C GLN A 20 2.79 -8.21 -3.11
N LEU A 21 2.18 -8.53 -1.96
CA LEU A 21 2.35 -7.76 -0.74
C LEU A 21 3.77 -7.93 -0.17
N ASN A 22 4.42 -9.08 -0.25
CA ASN A 22 5.78 -9.26 0.28
C ASN A 22 6.85 -8.51 -0.53
N VAL A 23 6.61 -8.23 -1.82
CA VAL A 23 7.50 -7.40 -2.64
C VAL A 23 7.57 -5.98 -2.08
N MET A 24 6.44 -5.41 -1.62
CA MET A 24 6.36 -4.01 -1.18
C MET A 24 6.22 -3.82 0.33
N ALA A 25 5.43 -4.64 1.02
CA ALA A 25 5.18 -4.62 2.46
C ALA A 25 6.34 -5.22 3.26
N LYS A 26 7.54 -4.69 3.04
CA LYS A 26 8.74 -4.96 3.82
C LYS A 26 8.67 -4.23 5.16
N LYS A 27 9.70 -4.41 5.99
CA LYS A 27 9.88 -3.67 7.26
C LYS A 27 9.65 -2.17 7.07
N GLN A 28 10.12 -1.60 5.95
CA GLN A 28 9.95 -0.19 5.62
C GLN A 28 8.48 0.24 5.59
N THR A 29 7.60 -0.46 4.88
CA THR A 29 6.16 -0.11 4.87
C THR A 29 5.53 -0.18 6.25
N HIS A 30 5.95 -1.13 7.10
CA HIS A 30 5.47 -1.17 8.47
C HIS A 30 5.95 0.04 9.29
N GLU A 31 7.16 0.53 9.06
CA GLU A 31 7.71 1.75 9.67
C GLU A 31 7.00 3.00 9.14
N ASP A 32 6.75 3.06 7.83
CA ASP A 32 6.02 4.16 7.18
C ASP A 32 4.59 4.25 7.70
N LEU A 33 3.90 3.12 7.87
CA LEU A 33 2.54 3.09 8.43
C LEU A 33 2.50 3.53 9.91
N ASP A 34 3.53 3.20 10.69
CA ASP A 34 3.67 3.77 12.05
C ASP A 34 3.93 5.29 11.98
N GLY A 35 4.81 5.71 11.09
CA GLY A 35 5.10 7.12 10.82
C GLY A 35 3.86 7.91 10.43
N PHE A 36 3.05 7.38 9.50
CA PHE A 36 1.78 7.98 9.10
C PHE A 36 0.80 8.06 10.25
N SER A 37 0.74 7.01 11.07
CA SER A 37 -0.13 7.00 12.24
C SER A 37 0.22 8.13 13.21
N GLY A 38 1.51 8.34 13.47
CA GLY A 38 1.97 9.46 14.30
C GLY A 38 1.74 10.83 13.64
N ALA A 39 2.16 10.99 12.39
CA ALA A 39 2.10 12.26 11.67
C ALA A 39 0.67 12.77 11.43
N PHE A 40 -0.26 11.85 11.17
CA PHE A 40 -1.67 12.17 10.87
C PHE A 40 -2.62 11.87 12.03
N GLN A 41 -2.09 11.59 13.23
CA GLN A 41 -2.88 11.32 14.45
C GLN A 41 -3.90 10.18 14.29
N LEU A 42 -3.49 9.09 13.63
CA LEU A 42 -4.32 7.92 13.39
C LEU A 42 -4.16 6.88 14.50
N ARG A 43 -5.14 6.00 14.66
CA ARG A 43 -5.23 4.93 15.67
C ARG A 43 -4.37 3.70 15.34
N GLY A 44 -3.24 3.92 14.66
CA GLY A 44 -2.28 2.90 14.28
C GLY A 44 -2.38 2.43 12.83
N LYS A 45 -1.54 1.44 12.47
CA LYS A 45 -1.30 1.01 11.08
C LYS A 45 -2.56 0.68 10.29
N GLY A 46 -3.56 0.09 10.95
CA GLY A 46 -4.83 -0.24 10.30
C GLY A 46 -5.54 0.99 9.75
N GLU A 47 -5.63 2.06 10.55
CA GLU A 47 -6.21 3.32 10.09
C GLU A 47 -5.29 4.00 9.07
N ALA A 48 -3.96 3.92 9.24
CA ALA A 48 -3.00 4.43 8.25
C ALA A 48 -3.17 3.83 6.85
N VAL A 49 -3.46 2.53 6.75
CA VAL A 49 -3.77 1.89 5.45
C VAL A 49 -5.04 2.48 4.84
N THR A 50 -6.11 2.63 5.64
CA THR A 50 -7.37 3.21 5.14
C THR A 50 -7.20 4.68 4.74
N PHE A 51 -6.40 5.43 5.50
CA PHE A 51 -6.06 6.82 5.24
C PHE A 51 -5.25 6.97 3.95
N ALA A 52 -4.24 6.12 3.72
CA ALA A 52 -3.48 6.12 2.47
C ALA A 52 -4.37 5.92 1.24
N ALA A 53 -5.32 4.97 1.31
CA ALA A 53 -6.29 4.76 0.23
C ALA A 53 -7.23 5.96 0.04
N PHE A 54 -7.64 6.62 1.13
CA PHE A 54 -8.44 7.84 1.08
C PHE A 54 -7.69 8.99 0.40
N VAL A 55 -6.43 9.23 0.78
CA VAL A 55 -5.58 10.28 0.20
C VAL A 55 -5.35 10.05 -1.29
N VAL A 56 -5.05 8.81 -1.71
CA VAL A 56 -4.86 8.48 -3.14
C VAL A 56 -6.14 8.78 -3.94
N ARG A 57 -7.33 8.43 -3.42
CA ARG A 57 -8.60 8.76 -4.08
C ARG A 57 -8.81 10.26 -4.20
N ALA A 58 -8.47 11.03 -3.16
CA ALA A 58 -8.59 12.48 -3.19
C ALA A 58 -7.62 13.11 -4.22
N LEU A 59 -6.40 12.58 -4.34
CA LEU A 59 -5.43 13.01 -5.34
C LEU A 59 -5.90 12.73 -6.77
N ILE A 60 -6.47 11.53 -7.02
CA ILE A 60 -7.08 11.19 -8.32
C ILE A 60 -8.19 12.19 -8.67
N GLN A 61 -9.11 12.46 -7.74
CA GLN A 61 -10.17 13.44 -7.97
C GLN A 61 -9.64 14.85 -8.20
N ARG A 62 -8.53 15.23 -7.55
CA ARG A 62 -7.91 16.54 -7.73
C ARG A 62 -7.23 16.67 -9.08
N ALA A 63 -6.61 15.59 -9.57
CA ALA A 63 -5.94 15.55 -10.86
C ALA A 63 -6.87 15.91 -12.03
N ASP A 64 -8.16 15.55 -11.93
CA ASP A 64 -9.17 15.87 -12.95
C ASP A 64 -9.35 17.38 -13.18
N PHE A 65 -9.00 18.22 -12.20
CA PHE A 65 -9.21 19.67 -12.24
C PHE A 65 -7.92 20.48 -12.10
N ASP A 66 -6.76 19.84 -11.91
CA ASP A 66 -5.49 20.50 -11.64
C ASP A 66 -4.35 19.74 -12.34
N ALA A 67 -3.83 20.34 -13.43
CA ALA A 67 -2.78 19.75 -14.24
C ALA A 67 -1.46 19.51 -13.47
N LYS A 68 -1.19 20.31 -12.43
CA LYS A 68 -0.02 20.10 -11.57
C LYS A 68 -0.22 18.88 -10.68
N ALA A 69 -1.42 18.72 -10.12
CA ALA A 69 -1.77 17.55 -9.33
C ALA A 69 -1.77 16.27 -10.19
N ALA A 70 -2.26 16.33 -11.43
CA ALA A 70 -2.19 15.22 -12.37
C ALA A 70 -0.75 14.79 -12.63
N LYS A 71 0.14 15.75 -12.93
CA LYS A 71 1.56 15.46 -13.13
C LYS A 71 2.22 14.84 -11.90
N MET A 72 1.92 15.34 -10.70
CA MET A 72 2.44 14.73 -9.46
C MET A 72 1.97 13.27 -9.32
N LEU A 73 0.70 12.99 -9.61
CA LEU A 73 0.14 11.65 -9.53
C LEU A 73 0.81 10.69 -10.52
N ASP A 74 1.07 11.13 -11.74
CA ASP A 74 1.82 10.35 -12.74
C ASP A 74 3.25 10.07 -12.25
N ASP A 75 3.97 11.10 -11.79
CA ASP A 75 5.35 10.97 -11.29
C ASP A 75 5.43 9.98 -10.09
N PHE A 76 4.45 10.03 -9.18
CA PHE A 76 4.37 9.09 -8.04
C PHE A 76 4.03 7.67 -8.47
N THR A 77 3.17 7.51 -9.46
CA THR A 77 2.80 6.20 -10.01
C THR A 77 4.01 5.53 -10.67
N ASP A 78 4.76 6.30 -11.47
CA ASP A 78 5.99 5.82 -12.12
C ASP A 78 7.09 5.51 -11.11
N ALA A 79 7.25 6.32 -10.06
CA ALA A 79 8.17 6.04 -8.98
C ALA A 79 7.80 4.74 -8.24
N TYR A 80 6.52 4.52 -7.92
CA TYR A 80 6.06 3.30 -7.27
C TYR A 80 6.29 2.06 -8.13
N HIS A 81 6.04 2.13 -9.44
CA HIS A 81 6.31 1.01 -10.35
C HIS A 81 7.80 0.67 -10.43
N ARG A 82 8.67 1.69 -10.51
CA ARG A 82 10.13 1.48 -10.48
C ARG A 82 10.59 0.80 -9.20
N ASP A 83 10.10 1.28 -8.05
CA ASP A 83 10.45 0.72 -6.74
C ASP A 83 9.97 -0.73 -6.60
N ARG A 84 8.75 -1.02 -7.07
CA ARG A 84 8.21 -2.38 -7.14
C ARG A 84 9.08 -3.30 -7.97
N ASP A 85 9.51 -2.86 -9.14
CA ASP A 85 10.28 -3.70 -10.05
C ASP A 85 11.70 -3.95 -9.50
N ILE A 86 12.32 -2.97 -8.82
CA ILE A 86 13.58 -3.16 -8.06
C ILE A 86 13.40 -4.24 -6.98
N HIS A 87 12.27 -4.22 -6.29
CA HIS A 87 12.00 -5.12 -5.17
C HIS A 87 11.40 -6.48 -5.56
N ALA A 88 10.99 -6.66 -6.82
CA ALA A 88 10.46 -7.90 -7.35
C ALA A 88 11.54 -8.92 -7.79
N SER A 89 12.81 -8.49 -7.81
CA SER A 89 13.99 -9.32 -8.14
C SER A 89 14.54 -10.11 -6.96
#